data_AF-A0A7C5JFW5-F1
#
_entry.id   AF-A0A7C5JFW5-F1
#
_cell.length_a   1.000
_cell.length_b   1.000
_cell.length_c   1.000
_cell.angle_alpha   90.00
_cell.angle_beta   90.00
_cell.angle_gamma   90.00
#
_symmetry.space_group_name_H-M   'P 1'
#
loop_
_entity.id
_entity.type
_entity.pdbx_description
1 polymer ?
#
loop_
_entity_poly.entity_id
_entity_poly.type
_entity_poly.pdbx_seq_one_letter_code
_entity_poly.pdbx_strand_id
1 'polypeptide(L)' 'MSPYKLDRTAFKIQSFQQADNNRSYWLSKTPLERLAAAWYLSCSAYNVNQEQIKMDRTAFKMRKRK' A
#
# COMPACT_ATOMS: atom_id res chain seq x y z
N MET A 1 8.80 -21.05 -28.69
CA MET A 1 8.16 -19.86 -28.08
C MET A 1 6.69 -20.14 -27.90
N SER A 2 6.22 -20.26 -26.65
CA SER A 2 4.79 -20.43 -26.37
C SER A 2 4.06 -19.12 -26.70
N PRO A 3 2.89 -19.14 -27.37
CA PRO A 3 2.11 -17.93 -27.60
C PRO A 3 1.60 -17.43 -26.24
N TYR A 4 2.07 -16.26 -25.81
CA TYR A 4 1.52 -15.58 -24.63
C TYR A 4 0.04 -15.28 -24.87
N LYS A 5 -0.84 -16.17 -24.38
CA LYS A 5 -2.29 -15.96 -24.39
C LYS A 5 -2.63 -15.04 -23.23
N LEU A 6 -3.25 -13.90 -23.55
CA LEU A 6 -3.79 -13.01 -22.54
C LEU A 6 -4.90 -13.74 -21.77
N ASP A 7 -4.74 -13.85 -20.46
CA ASP A 7 -5.77 -14.41 -19.59
C ASP A 7 -6.93 -13.41 -19.48
N ARG A 8 -8.04 -13.75 -20.14
CA ARG A 8 -9.25 -12.92 -20.21
C ARG A 8 -10.07 -12.99 -18.92
N THR A 9 -9.69 -13.87 -17.98
CA THR A 9 -10.32 -13.97 -16.65
C THR A 9 -9.66 -13.05 -15.62
N ALA A 10 -8.47 -12.52 -15.91
CA ALA A 10 -7.76 -11.60 -15.03
C ALA A 10 -8.49 -10.25 -14.86
N PHE A 11 -9.36 -9.88 -15.80
CA PHE A 11 -10.06 -8.61 -15.80
C PHE A 11 -11.56 -8.82 -15.60
N LYS A 12 -12.11 -8.26 -14.51
CA LYS A 12 -13.53 -8.24 -14.24
C LYS A 12 -14.10 -6.87 -14.59
N ILE A 13 -15.11 -6.84 -15.46
CA ILE A 13 -15.87 -5.61 -15.74
C ILE A 13 -16.63 -5.23 -14.46
N GLN A 14 -16.32 -4.05 -13.91
CA GLN A 14 -16.99 -3.47 -12.75
C GLN A 14 -17.82 -2.26 -13.20
N SER A 15 -19.00 -2.07 -12.59
CA SER A 15 -19.78 -0.86 -12.83
C SER A 15 -19.10 0.35 -12.18
N PHE A 16 -19.39 1.57 -12.67
CA PHE A 16 -18.83 2.81 -12.11
C PHE A 16 -19.06 2.92 -10.58
N GLN A 17 -20.25 2.56 -10.11
CA GLN A 17 -20.57 2.50 -8.68
C GLN A 17 -19.72 1.49 -7.89
N GLN A 18 -19.34 0.36 -8.49
CA GLN A 18 -18.49 -0.64 -7.85
C GLN A 18 -17.02 -0.20 -7.80
N ALA A 19 -16.55 0.49 -8.83
CA ALA A 19 -15.18 1.00 -8.91
C ALA A 19 -14.90 2.13 -7.91
N ASP A 20 -15.91 2.94 -7.58
CA ASP A 20 -15.78 4.13 -6.71
C ASP A 20 -15.88 3.80 -5.20
N ASN A 21 -16.10 2.53 -4.85
CA ASN A 21 -16.35 2.13 -3.46
C ASN A 21 -15.09 2.05 -2.58
N ASN A 22 -13.94 2.50 -3.10
CA ASN A 22 -12.66 2.47 -2.38
C ASN A 22 -12.72 3.31 -1.09
N ARG A 23 -13.39 4.47 -1.14
CA ARG A 23 -13.47 5.36 0.03
C ARG A 23 -14.19 4.69 1.20
N SER A 24 -15.36 4.07 0.96
CA SER A 24 -16.11 3.41 2.03
C SER A 24 -15.37 2.19 2.57
N TYR A 25 -14.73 1.42 1.69
CA TYR A 25 -13.91 0.26 2.05
C TYR A 25 -12.77 0.67 2.99
N TRP A 26 -11.97 1.67 2.62
CA TRP A 26 -10.87 2.12 3.45
C TRP A 26 -11.35 2.76 4.76
N LEU A 27 -12.48 3.48 4.74
CA LEU A 27 -13.09 4.02 5.95
C LEU A 27 -13.59 2.94 6.92
N SER A 28 -13.91 1.73 6.44
CA SER A 28 -14.25 0.59 7.30
C SER A 28 -13.05 -0.04 8.03
N LYS A 29 -11.83 0.20 7.54
CA LYS A 29 -10.59 -0.34 8.11
C LYS A 29 -10.07 0.51 9.25
N THR A 30 -9.28 -0.09 10.13
CA THR A 30 -8.60 0.65 11.20
C THR A 30 -7.52 1.58 10.61
N PRO A 31 -7.17 2.69 11.27
CA PRO A 31 -6.09 3.56 10.82
C PRO A 31 -4.75 2.83 10.63
N LEU A 32 -4.47 1.83 11.46
CA LEU A 32 -3.26 1.02 11.39
C LEU A 32 -3.21 0.19 10.09
N GLU A 33 -4.31 -0.46 9.72
CA GLU A 33 -4.41 -1.23 8.47
C GLU A 33 -4.28 -0.31 7.25
N ARG A 34 -4.88 0.89 7.30
CA ARG A 34 -4.75 1.88 6.21
C ARG A 34 -3.29 2.31 6.04
N LEU A 35 -2.59 2.58 7.14
CA LEU A 35 -1.18 2.94 7.14
C LEU A 35 -0.33 1.81 6.55
N ALA A 36 -0.57 0.57 6.97
CA ALA A 36 0.15 -0.60 6.47
C ALA A 36 -0.05 -0.80 4.96
N ALA A 37 -1.29 -0.65 4.46
CA ALA A 37 -1.60 -0.72 3.04
C ALA A 37 -0.92 0.40 2.24
N ALA A 38 -0.96 1.65 2.74
CA ALA A 38 -0.29 2.79 2.11
C ALA A 38 1.24 2.60 2.05
N TRP A 39 1.82 2.03 3.11
CA TRP A 39 3.24 1.70 3.17
C TRP A 39 3.62 0.64 2.15
N TYR A 40 2.85 -0.46 2.08
CA TYR A 40 3.05 -1.51 1.08
C TYR A 40 3.01 -0.97 -0.36
N LEU A 41 2.02 -0.14 -0.68
CA LEU A 41 1.90 0.49 -2.01
C LEU A 41 3.10 1.40 -2.32
N SER A 42 3.59 2.14 -1.32
CA SER A 42 4.77 2.99 -1.48
C SER A 42 6.02 2.14 -1.74
N CYS A 43 6.24 1.07 -0.97
CA CYS A 43 7.34 0.13 -1.19
C CYS A 43 7.27 -0.52 -2.58
N SER A 44 6.08 -0.92 -3.03
CA SER A 44 5.88 -1.48 -4.37
C SER A 44 6.16 -0.47 -5.47
N ALA A 45 5.79 0.80 -5.30
CA ALA A 45 6.02 1.84 -6.29
C ALA A 45 7.50 2.16 -6.49
N TYR A 46 8.28 2.13 -5.40
CA TYR A 46 9.71 2.44 -5.41
C TYR A 46 10.62 1.21 -5.43
N ASN A 47 10.05 0.00 -5.56
CA ASN A 47 10.78 -1.28 -5.49
C ASN A 47 11.68 -1.40 -4.26
N VAL A 48 11.16 -1.01 -3.10
CA VAL A 48 11.90 -1.06 -1.84
C VAL A 48 11.42 -2.22 -0.98
N ASN A 49 12.37 -2.92 -0.37
CA ASN A 49 12.06 -3.98 0.58
C ASN A 49 11.45 -3.41 1.87
N GLN A 50 10.20 -3.77 2.13
CA GLN A 50 9.42 -3.31 3.29
C GLN A 50 10.11 -3.61 4.63
N GLU A 51 10.78 -4.75 4.74
CA GLU A 51 11.42 -5.24 5.97
C GLU A 51 12.73 -4.54 6.30
N GLN A 52 13.36 -3.92 5.29
CA GLN A 52 14.75 -3.48 5.39
C GLN A 52 14.88 -2.03 5.87
N ILE A 53 13.83 -1.22 5.73
CA ILE A 53 13.84 0.19 6.16
C ILE A 53 13.44 0.28 7.63
N LYS A 54 14.43 0.24 8.52
CA LYS A 54 14.24 0.66 9.90
C LYS A 54 14.22 2.18 9.97
N MET A 55 13.21 2.74 10.64
CA MET A 55 13.16 4.17 10.91
C MET A 55 14.35 4.58 11.79
N ASP A 56 15.15 5.55 11.32
CA ASP A 56 16.19 6.15 12.12
C ASP A 56 15.57 7.04 13.21
N ARG A 57 15.77 6.67 14.47
CA ARG A 57 15.25 7.40 15.64
C ARG A 57 16.23 8.42 16.20
N THR A 58 17.44 8.51 15.65
CA THR A 58 18.47 9.43 16.16
C THR A 58 18.09 10.90 15.98
N ALA A 59 17.41 11.24 14.89
CA ALA A 59 16.88 12.58 14.62
C ALA A 59 15.80 13.03 15.62
N PHE A 60 15.07 12.09 16.23
CA PHE A 60 13.95 12.37 17.13
C PHE A 60 14.31 12.29 18.62
N LYS A 61 15.61 12.25 18.94
CA LYS A 61 16.08 12.11 20.31
C LYS A 61 15.91 13.43 21.09
N MET A 62 14.83 13.56 21.85
CA MET A 62 14.70 14.63 22.84
C MET A 62 15.78 14.49 23.92
N ARG A 63 16.69 15.45 24.00
CA ARG A 63 17.68 15.55 25.08
C ARG A 63 17.15 16.50 26.14
N LYS A 64 17.27 16.13 27.42
CA LYS A 64 17.07 17.09 28.52
C LYS A 64 18.15 18.16 28.40
N ARG A 65 17.73 19.42 28.28
CA ARG A 65 18.59 20.60 28.39
C ARG A 65 18.93 20.75 29.88
N LYS A 66 20.23 20.81 30.22
CA LYS A 66 20.68 21.17 31.57
C LYS A 66 20.43 22.64 31.83
#